data_AF-A0A1W9TY98-F1
#
_entry.id   AF-A0A1W9TY98-F1
#
_cell.length_a   1.000
_cell.length_b   1.000
_cell.length_c   1.000
_cell.angle_alpha   90.00
_cell.angle_beta   90.00
_cell.angle_gamma   90.00
#
_symmetry.space_group_name_H-M   'P 1'
#
loop_
_entity.id
_entity.type
_entity.pdbx_description
1 polymer ?
#
loop_
_entity_poly.entity_id
_entity_poly.type
_entity_poly.pdbx_seq_one_letter_code
_entity_poly.pdbx_strand_id
1 'polypeptide(L)'
;MCKQHLKLVKEIQIRNYDGLIGHTSLVMARYNILSLFQRESVDQRSFGDLFRACNEELVNIAFIDALSESVINSMLDLIMGKALVYFGLQNNPMPQLEGE
;
A
#
# COMPACT_ATOMS: atom_id res chain seq x y z
N MET A 1 -12.54 36.00 -11.68
CA MET A 1 -11.47 36.09 -10.68
C MET A 1 -10.31 35.11 -10.97
N CYS A 2 -10.53 33.79 -10.94
CA CYS A 2 -9.42 32.81 -11.10
C CYS A 2 -8.69 32.85 -12.45
N LYS A 3 -9.40 33.05 -13.58
CA LYS A 3 -8.77 33.08 -14.92
C LYS A 3 -7.71 34.17 -15.09
N GLN A 4 -7.88 35.33 -14.45
CA GLN A 4 -6.92 36.43 -14.48
C GLN A 4 -5.74 36.19 -13.53
N HIS A 5 -5.99 35.62 -12.35
CA HIS A 5 -4.94 35.23 -11.39
C HIS A 5 -4.02 34.14 -11.94
N LEU A 6 -4.60 33.13 -12.59
CA LEU A 6 -3.88 32.06 -13.27
C LEU A 6 -3.28 32.50 -14.62
N LYS A 7 -3.51 33.76 -15.01
CA LYS A 7 -3.01 34.38 -16.26
C LYS A 7 -3.29 33.61 -17.56
N LEU A 8 -4.30 32.74 -17.56
CA LEU A 8 -4.68 31.85 -18.68
C LEU A 8 -4.88 32.56 -20.02
N VAL A 9 -5.30 33.83 -19.99
CA VAL A 9 -5.70 34.58 -21.19
C VAL A 9 -4.61 35.54 -21.68
N LYS A 10 -3.76 36.06 -20.78
CA LYS A 10 -2.86 37.19 -21.10
C LYS A 10 -1.43 36.78 -21.43
N GLU A 11 -0.99 35.58 -21.03
CA GLU A 11 0.40 35.15 -21.25
C GLU A 11 0.64 34.53 -22.64
N ILE A 12 -0.41 34.11 -23.35
CA ILE A 12 -0.25 33.36 -24.59
C ILE A 12 -1.24 33.80 -25.66
N GLN A 13 -0.75 34.00 -26.89
CA GLN A 13 -1.54 34.27 -28.09
C GLN A 13 -1.47 33.10 -29.08
N ILE A 14 -1.58 31.87 -28.56
CA ILE A 14 -1.58 30.66 -29.37
C ILE A 14 -2.96 30.48 -30.00
N ARG A 15 -2.99 30.24 -31.31
CA ARG A 15 -4.23 30.03 -32.10
C ARG A 15 -4.50 28.56 -32.42
N ASN A 16 -3.57 27.68 -32.05
CA ASN A 16 -3.68 26.23 -32.25
C ASN A 16 -4.29 25.59 -31.00
N TYR A 17 -5.23 24.66 -31.19
CA TYR A 17 -5.91 23.99 -30.08
C TYR A 17 -4.95 23.19 -29.18
N ASP A 18 -4.02 22.44 -29.77
CA ASP A 18 -3.05 21.64 -28.99
C ASP A 18 -2.18 22.51 -28.08
N GLY A 19 -1.73 23.66 -28.56
CA GLY A 19 -0.94 24.58 -27.76
C GLY A 19 -1.77 25.29 -26.68
N LEU A 20 -3.06 25.54 -26.92
CA LEU A 20 -3.97 26.08 -25.92
C LEU A 20 -4.27 25.05 -24.81
N ILE A 21 -4.43 23.78 -25.18
CA ILE A 21 -4.60 22.66 -24.26
C ILE A 21 -3.33 22.47 -23.43
N GLY A 22 -2.15 22.44 -24.07
CA GLY A 22 -0.86 22.32 -23.40
C GLY A 22 -0.57 23.47 -22.43
N HIS A 23 -0.90 24.71 -22.82
CA HIS A 23 -0.77 25.86 -21.93
C HIS A 23 -1.69 25.74 -20.71
N THR A 24 -2.96 25.38 -20.94
CA THR A 24 -3.96 25.25 -19.87
C THR A 24 -3.58 24.13 -18.90
N SER A 25 -3.09 22.99 -19.40
CA SER A 25 -2.65 21.88 -18.55
C SER A 25 -1.44 22.26 -17.71
N LEU A 26 -0.45 22.96 -18.29
CA LEU A 26 0.73 23.44 -17.55
C LEU A 26 0.36 24.46 -16.46
N VAL A 27 -0.53 25.41 -16.76
CA VAL A 27 -1.03 26.37 -15.77
C VAL A 27 -1.74 25.64 -14.63
N MET A 28 -2.59 24.67 -14.95
CA MET A 28 -3.31 23.90 -13.94
C MET A 28 -2.38 23.04 -13.09
N ALA A 29 -1.36 22.41 -13.69
CA ALA A 29 -0.36 21.64 -12.97
C ALA A 29 0.42 22.50 -11.96
N ARG A 30 0.89 23.68 -12.38
CA ARG A 30 1.57 24.64 -11.48
C ARG A 30 0.68 25.06 -10.32
N TYR A 31 -0.58 25.36 -10.60
CA TYR A 31 -1.54 25.73 -9.56
C TYR A 31 -1.81 24.60 -8.58
N ASN A 32 -1.98 23.36 -9.06
CA ASN A 32 -2.21 22.20 -8.21
C ASN A 32 -1.03 21.92 -7.28
N ILE A 33 0.20 22.04 -7.77
CA ILE A 33 1.41 21.89 -6.94
C ILE A 33 1.43 22.98 -5.87
N LEU A 34 1.20 24.24 -6.25
CA LEU A 34 1.23 25.36 -5.30
C LEU A 34 0.12 25.27 -4.26
N SER A 35 -1.08 24.84 -4.66
CA SER A 35 -2.21 24.67 -3.75
C SER A 35 -2.00 23.50 -2.79
N LEU A 36 -1.30 22.43 -3.22
CA LEU A 36 -0.89 21.33 -2.36
C LEU A 36 0.10 21.82 -1.29
N PHE A 37 1.15 22.53 -1.67
CA PHE A 37 2.09 23.11 -0.70
C PHE A 37 1.42 24.11 0.25
N GLN A 38 0.51 24.95 -0.27
CA GLN A 38 -0.26 25.85 0.56
C GLN A 38 -1.10 25.07 1.58
N ARG A 39 -1.73 23.96 1.17
CA ARG A 39 -2.54 23.12 2.05
C ARG A 39 -1.70 22.40 3.10
N GLU A 40 -0.51 21.92 2.75
CA GLU A 40 0.45 21.40 3.74
C GLU A 40 0.85 22.46 4.77
N SER A 41 1.05 23.70 4.33
CA SER A 41 1.48 24.79 5.21
C SER A 41 0.37 25.35 6.12
N VAL A 42 -0.88 25.31 5.66
CA VAL A 42 -2.04 25.95 6.35
C VAL A 42 -2.93 24.93 7.07
N ASP A 43 -3.04 23.72 6.54
CA ASP A 43 -3.98 22.69 7.00
C ASP A 43 -3.23 21.39 7.32
N GLN A 44 -2.43 21.43 8.40
CA GLN A 44 -1.75 20.24 8.93
C GLN A 44 -2.71 19.13 9.36
N ARG A 45 -3.99 19.46 9.62
CA ARG A 45 -4.97 18.50 10.13
C ARG A 45 -5.43 17.52 9.05
N SER A 46 -5.76 18.01 7.85
CA SER A 46 -6.17 17.15 6.73
C SER A 46 -5.05 16.19 6.28
N PHE A 47 -3.78 16.63 6.32
CA PHE A 47 -2.65 15.75 6.01
C PHE A 47 -2.41 14.72 7.12
N GLY A 48 -2.59 15.12 8.38
CA GLY A 48 -2.55 14.21 9.53
C GLY A 48 -3.61 13.11 9.45
N ASP A 49 -4.82 13.43 9.02
CA ASP A 49 -5.91 12.45 8.87
C ASP A 49 -5.62 11.45 7.74
N LEU A 50 -5.06 11.90 6.61
CA LEU A 50 -4.63 11.00 5.53
C LEU A 50 -3.48 10.09 5.98
N PHE A 51 -2.46 10.65 6.64
CA PHE A 51 -1.34 9.87 7.18
C PHE A 51 -1.83 8.84 8.20
N ARG A 52 -2.76 9.22 9.07
CA ARG A 52 -3.36 8.32 10.06
C ARG A 52 -4.13 7.18 9.38
N ALA A 53 -4.95 7.48 8.39
CA ALA A 53 -5.67 6.45 7.63
C ALA A 53 -4.71 5.48 6.93
N CYS A 54 -3.64 6.00 6.30
CA CYS A 54 -2.60 5.17 5.72
C CYS A 54 -1.87 4.32 6.77
N ASN A 55 -1.61 4.85 7.97
CA ASN A 55 -0.95 4.12 9.04
C ASN A 55 -1.84 3.00 9.62
N GLU A 56 -3.12 3.28 9.81
CA GLU A 56 -4.11 2.28 10.24
C GLU A 56 -4.19 1.12 9.23
N GLU A 57 -4.12 1.39 7.93
CA GLU A 57 -4.06 0.35 6.89
C GLU A 57 -2.74 -0.43 6.88
N LEU A 58 -1.60 0.20 7.18
CA LEU A 58 -0.31 -0.49 7.26
C LEU A 58 -0.27 -1.54 8.39
N VAL A 59 -0.95 -1.28 9.51
CA VAL A 59 -1.08 -2.25 10.61
C VAL A 59 -1.84 -3.51 10.15
N ASN A 60 -2.86 -3.36 9.31
CA ASN A 60 -3.61 -4.49 8.77
C ASN A 60 -2.73 -5.38 7.87
N ILE A 61 -1.85 -4.77 7.06
CA ILE A 61 -0.92 -5.51 6.19
C ILE A 61 0.09 -6.30 7.04
N ALA A 62 0.72 -5.65 8.02
CA ALA A 62 1.66 -6.32 8.92
C ALA A 62 1.01 -7.48 9.69
N PHE A 63 -0.26 -7.32 10.08
CA PHE A 63 -1.03 -8.39 10.74
C PHE A 63 -1.31 -9.57 9.81
N ILE A 64 -1.70 -9.32 8.55
CA ILE A 64 -1.91 -10.37 7.55
C ILE A 64 -0.62 -11.12 7.26
N ASP A 65 0.50 -10.41 7.12
CA ASP A 65 1.81 -11.00 6.88
C ASP A 65 2.21 -11.90 8.06
N ALA A 66 2.10 -11.42 9.30
CA ALA A 66 2.39 -12.19 10.50
C ALA A 66 1.50 -13.44 10.66
N LEU A 67 0.21 -13.32 10.32
CA LEU A 67 -0.70 -14.47 10.29
C LEU A 67 -0.29 -15.49 9.23
N SER A 68 0.08 -15.04 8.03
CA SER A 68 0.51 -15.92 6.95
C SER A 68 1.77 -16.71 7.34
N GLU A 69 2.74 -16.04 7.96
CA GLU A 69 3.97 -16.64 8.45
C GLU A 69 3.67 -17.66 9.56
N SER A 70 2.83 -17.30 10.52
CA SER A 70 2.42 -18.21 11.61
C SER A 70 1.71 -19.46 11.09
N VAL A 71 0.84 -19.32 10.08
CA VAL A 71 0.13 -20.47 9.49
C VAL A 71 1.08 -21.35 8.70
N ILE A 72 1.96 -20.78 7.90
CA ILE A 72 2.95 -21.54 7.11
C ILE A 72 3.88 -22.33 8.03
N ASN A 73 4.39 -21.69 9.10
CA ASN A 73 5.26 -22.36 10.06
C ASN A 73 4.55 -23.52 10.78
N SER A 74 3.30 -23.31 11.22
CA SER A 74 2.49 -24.37 11.84
C SER A 74 2.21 -25.53 10.87
N MET A 75 1.96 -25.23 9.59
CA MET A 75 1.78 -26.25 8.55
C MET A 75 3.08 -27.04 8.30
N LEU A 76 4.23 -26.37 8.25
CA LEU A 76 5.53 -27.02 8.10
C LEU A 76 5.84 -27.94 9.28
N ASP A 77 5.56 -27.51 10.51
CA ASP A 77 5.73 -28.34 11.71
C ASP A 77 4.83 -29.58 11.66
N LEU A 78 3.58 -29.44 11.23
CA LEU A 78 2.66 -30.56 11.06
C LEU A 78 3.13 -31.55 9.98
N ILE A 79 3.62 -31.03 8.84
CA ILE A 79 4.14 -31.85 7.74
C ILE A 79 5.41 -32.57 8.18
N MET A 80 6.36 -31.88 8.82
CA MET A 80 7.58 -32.49 9.34
C MET A 80 7.27 -33.54 10.40
N GLY A 81 6.36 -33.28 11.34
CA GLY A 81 5.92 -34.25 12.34
C GLY A 81 5.35 -35.51 11.70
N LYS A 82 4.46 -35.38 10.71
CA LYS A 82 3.92 -36.52 9.96
C LYS A 82 4.99 -37.27 9.15
N ALA A 83 5.94 -36.54 8.56
CA ALA A 83 7.04 -37.15 7.81
C ALA A 83 7.96 -37.96 8.74
N LEU A 84 8.29 -37.46 9.93
CA LEU A 84 9.10 -38.20 10.92
C LEU A 84 8.43 -39.51 11.35
N VAL A 85 7.10 -39.52 11.52
CA VAL A 85 6.33 -40.74 11.79
C VAL A 85 6.39 -41.70 10.61
N TYR A 86 6.15 -41.21 9.38
CA TYR A 86 6.15 -42.04 8.18
C TYR A 86 7.51 -42.71 7.92
N PHE A 87 8.61 -41.98 8.14
CA PHE A 87 9.97 -42.50 7.99
C PHE A 87 10.50 -43.26 9.22
N GLY A 88 9.70 -43.41 10.28
CA GLY A 88 10.08 -44.14 11.49
C GLY A 88 11.19 -43.48 12.32
N LEU A 89 11.37 -42.16 12.18
CA LEU A 89 12.43 -41.39 12.85
C LEU A 89 12.00 -40.84 14.21
N GLN A 90 10.74 -41.05 14.62
CA GLN A 90 10.23 -40.66 15.92
C GLN A 90 10.40 -41.80 16.94
N ASN A 91 11.14 -41.56 18.03
CA ASN A 91 11.39 -42.52 19.11
C ASN A 91 10.14 -42.73 20.01
N ASN A 92 9.06 -43.27 19.46
CA ASN A 92 8.00 -43.90 20.25
C ASN A 92 8.08 -45.42 20.04
N PRO A 93 8.17 -46.23 21.11
CA PRO A 93 8.13 -47.68 20.95
C PRO A 93 6.77 -48.08 20.35
N MET A 94 6.81 -48.72 19.18
CA MET A 94 5.62 -49.32 18.56
C MET A 94 4.97 -50.29 19.56
N PRO A 95 3.66 -50.23 19.83
CA PRO A 95 2.99 -51.33 20.49
C PRO A 95 3.15 -52.55 19.58
N GLN A 96 3.85 -53.55 20.09
CA GLN A 96 3.98 -54.85 19.46
C GLN A 96 2.56 -55.41 19.30
N LEU A 97 2.13 -55.58 18.05
CA LEU A 97 0.97 -56.41 17.73
C LEU A 97 1.34 -57.84 18.12
N GLU A 98 1.08 -58.21 19.37
CA GLU A 98 1.02 -59.61 19.78
C GLU A 98 -0.19 -60.23 19.08
N GLY A 99 0.10 -61.08 18.11
CA GLY A 99 -0.84 -62.10 17.69
C GLY A 99 -0.81 -63.23 18.71
N GLU A 100 -1.96 -63.48 19.32
CA GLU A 100 -2.53 -64.80 19.60
C GLU A 100 -4.06 -64.71 19.45
#